data_AF-X1JD05-F1
#
_entry.id   AF-X1JD05-F1
#
_cell.length_a   1.000
_cell.length_b   1.000
_cell.length_c   1.000
_cell.angle_alpha   90.00
_cell.angle_beta   90.00
_cell.angle_gamma   90.00
#
_symmetry.space_group_name_H-M   'P 1'
#
loop_
_entity.id
_entity.type
_entity.pdbx_description
1 polymer ?
#
loop_
_entity_poly.entity_id
_entity_poly.type
_entity_poly.pdbx_seq_one_letter_code
_entity_poly.pdbx_strand_id
1 'polypeptide(L)'
;MSQDIRLWKIAQQDNLMEINKTKLDMEDRLENWLEKDISIISNELLVIGRQIETDFGGVIDLLCIDYIGDLVIVELKRDKTPREITAQVLDYASWVKDLSNERVTE
;
A
#
# COMPACT_ATOMS: atom_id res chain seq x y z
N MET A 1 -23.03 -6.12 9.68
CA MET A 1 -23.66 -4.79 9.56
C MET A 1 -22.53 -3.78 9.51
N SER A 2 -22.27 -3.13 8.37
CA SER A 2 -21.26 -2.07 8.31
C SER A 2 -21.84 -0.83 9.01
N GLN A 3 -21.18 -0.33 10.05
CA GLN A 3 -21.53 0.96 10.61
C GLN A 3 -21.28 2.04 9.55
N ASP A 4 -22.30 2.83 9.23
CA ASP A 4 -22.15 3.99 8.36
C ASP A 4 -21.46 5.12 9.14
N ILE A 5 -20.13 5.10 9.12
CA ILE A 5 -19.32 6.24 9.61
C ILE A 5 -19.60 7.43 8.69
N ARG A 6 -19.95 8.57 9.28
CA ARG A 6 -20.06 9.87 8.61
C ARG A 6 -18.95 10.79 9.10
N LEU A 7 -18.37 11.57 8.19
CA LEU A 7 -17.24 12.45 8.44
C LEU A 7 -17.65 13.89 8.09
N TRP A 8 -17.27 14.85 8.92
CA TRP A 8 -17.48 16.28 8.67
C TRP A 8 -16.16 17.02 8.76
N LYS A 9 -15.96 17.97 7.84
CA LYS A 9 -14.87 18.96 7.90
C LYS A 9 -15.41 20.25 8.52
N ILE A 10 -14.67 20.81 9.47
CA ILE A 10 -14.93 22.16 9.98
C ILE A 10 -14.41 23.17 8.94
N ALA A 11 -15.33 23.93 8.34
CA ALA A 11 -15.02 25.00 7.40
C ALA A 11 -14.88 26.36 8.13
N GLN A 12 -14.66 27.43 7.38
CA GLN A 12 -14.62 28.77 7.96
C GLN A 12 -15.98 29.14 8.59
N GLN A 13 -15.93 29.95 9.64
CA GLN A 13 -17.10 30.46 10.37
C GLN A 13 -17.96 29.37 11.02
N ASP A 14 -17.34 28.34 11.60
CA ASP A 14 -18.01 27.29 12.38
C ASP A 14 -19.04 26.44 11.58
N ASN A 15 -18.97 26.51 10.25
CA ASN A 15 -19.81 25.70 9.38
C ASN A 15 -19.25 24.29 9.25
N LEU A 16 -20.12 23.28 9.42
CA LEU A 16 -19.78 21.88 9.19
C LEU A 16 -20.14 21.48 7.76
N MET A 17 -19.17 20.92 7.02
CA MET A 17 -19.38 20.33 5.70
C MET A 17 -19.25 18.81 5.77
N GLU A 18 -20.32 18.09 5.45
CA GLU A 18 -20.27 16.62 5.37
C GLU A 18 -19.34 16.20 4.21
N ILE A 19 -18.43 15.28 4.50
CA ILE A 19 -17.55 14.68 3.51
C ILE A 19 -18.31 13.52 2.88
N ASN A 20 -18.72 13.71 1.61
CA ASN A 20 -19.36 12.65 0.85
C ASN A 20 -18.40 11.49 0.61
N LYS A 21 -18.84 10.27 0.96
CA LYS A 21 -18.12 9.05 0.57
C LYS A 21 -18.07 8.98 -0.95
N THR A 22 -16.87 8.91 -1.50
CA THR A 22 -16.65 8.64 -2.92
C THR A 22 -15.88 7.33 -3.02
N LYS A 23 -16.17 6.53 -4.04
CA LYS A 23 -15.36 5.34 -4.31
C LYS A 23 -13.97 5.80 -4.75
N LEU A 24 -12.91 5.17 -4.22
CA LEU A 24 -11.63 5.25 -4.91
C LEU A 24 -11.80 4.67 -6.30
N ASP A 25 -11.47 5.48 -7.30
CA ASP A 25 -11.62 5.18 -8.71
C ASP A 25 -10.44 4.38 -9.26
N MET A 26 -9.22 4.53 -8.70
CA MET A 26 -8.00 3.86 -9.18
C MET A 26 -7.09 3.40 -8.02
N GLU A 27 -6.57 2.16 -8.11
CA GLU A 27 -5.52 1.62 -7.20
C GLU A 27 -4.25 2.47 -7.27
N ASP A 28 -3.90 2.96 -8.47
CA ASP A 28 -2.81 3.92 -8.69
C ASP A 28 -2.87 5.15 -7.79
N ARG A 29 -4.07 5.66 -7.47
CA ARG A 29 -4.20 6.83 -6.57
C ARG A 29 -3.84 6.48 -5.14
N LEU A 30 -4.23 5.29 -4.68
CA LEU A 30 -3.89 4.83 -3.34
C LEU A 30 -2.39 4.57 -3.24
N GLU A 31 -1.81 3.96 -4.26
CA GLU A 31 -0.37 3.79 -4.39
C GLU A 31 0.38 5.12 -4.33
N ASN A 32 -0.04 6.11 -5.14
CA ASN A 32 0.54 7.44 -5.14
C ASN A 32 0.43 8.17 -3.78
N TRP A 33 -0.59 7.85 -2.97
CA TRP A 33 -0.71 8.42 -1.63
C TRP A 33 0.22 7.73 -0.65
N LEU A 34 0.30 6.40 -0.69
CA LEU A 34 1.16 5.62 0.18
C LEU A 34 2.65 5.79 -0.14
N GLU A 35 3.01 5.94 -1.41
CA GLU A 35 4.38 6.31 -1.81
C GLU A 35 4.79 7.66 -1.22
N LYS A 36 3.87 8.65 -1.25
CA LYS A 36 4.13 9.98 -0.69
C LYS A 36 4.13 10.00 0.83
N ASP A 37 3.30 9.18 1.44
CA ASP A 37 3.11 9.13 2.88
C ASP A 37 2.65 7.74 3.33
N ILE A 38 3.61 6.87 3.60
CA ILE A 38 3.35 5.50 4.08
C ILE A 38 2.83 5.48 5.52
N SER A 39 2.95 6.60 6.25
CA SER A 39 2.42 6.75 7.62
C SER A 39 0.91 6.57 7.71
N ILE A 40 0.21 6.72 6.58
CA ILE A 40 -1.23 6.42 6.43
C ILE A 40 -1.54 4.99 6.90
N ILE A 41 -0.63 4.03 6.68
CA ILE A 41 -0.79 2.63 7.10
C ILE A 41 0.17 2.22 8.22
N SER A 42 1.38 2.78 8.29
CA SER A 42 2.34 2.51 9.36
C SER A 42 3.45 3.57 9.41
N ASN A 43 3.78 4.03 10.62
CA ASN A 43 4.91 4.94 10.88
C ASN A 43 6.28 4.23 10.88
N GLU A 44 6.29 2.90 10.83
CA GLU A 44 7.50 2.08 10.95
C GLU A 44 8.06 1.62 9.60
N LEU A 45 7.36 1.95 8.51
CA LEU A 45 7.76 1.57 7.16
C LEU A 45 8.42 2.73 6.45
N LEU A 46 9.39 2.41 5.60
CA LEU A 46 9.98 3.30 4.61
C LEU A 46 9.79 2.67 3.23
N VAL A 47 9.18 3.38 2.30
CA VAL A 47 9.07 2.94 0.90
C VAL A 47 10.43 3.04 0.24
N ILE A 48 10.91 1.93 -0.33
CA ILE A 48 12.20 1.83 -1.02
C ILE A 48 12.04 1.49 -2.51
N GLY A 49 10.86 1.03 -2.93
CA GLY A 49 10.58 0.72 -4.33
C GLY A 49 9.10 0.76 -4.64
N ARG A 50 8.78 1.02 -5.90
CA ARG A 50 7.41 1.13 -6.42
C ARG A 50 7.31 0.41 -7.76
N GLN A 51 6.24 -0.35 -7.97
CA GLN A 51 5.98 -1.09 -9.21
C GLN A 51 7.20 -1.94 -9.61
N ILE A 52 7.75 -2.70 -8.65
CA ILE A 52 8.97 -3.47 -8.82
C ILE A 52 8.65 -4.75 -9.56
N GLU A 53 9.21 -4.91 -10.76
CA GLU A 53 9.14 -6.15 -11.52
C GLU A 53 9.96 -7.26 -10.83
N THR A 54 9.32 -8.40 -10.60
CA THR A 54 9.95 -9.61 -10.08
C THR A 54 10.46 -10.48 -11.22
N ASP A 55 11.52 -11.26 -10.97
CA ASP A 55 12.14 -12.13 -11.99
C ASP A 55 11.17 -13.21 -12.54
N PHE A 56 10.05 -13.46 -11.85
CA PHE A 56 9.02 -14.43 -12.23
C PHE A 56 7.80 -13.79 -12.95
N GLY A 57 7.88 -12.49 -13.29
CA GLY A 57 6.90 -11.81 -14.12
C GLY A 57 5.71 -11.18 -13.38
N GLY A 58 5.76 -11.10 -12.05
CA GLY A 58 4.82 -10.32 -11.25
C GLY A 58 5.35 -8.93 -10.92
N VAL A 59 4.46 -7.99 -10.58
CA VAL A 59 4.81 -6.62 -10.17
C VAL A 59 4.37 -6.41 -8.73
N ILE A 60 5.28 -5.93 -7.89
CA ILE A 60 5.01 -5.52 -6.52
C ILE A 60 4.62 -4.04 -6.52
N ASP A 61 3.45 -3.69 -5.99
CA ASP A 61 2.98 -2.30 -5.95
C ASP A 61 3.96 -1.39 -5.18
N LEU A 62 4.26 -1.76 -3.92
CA LEU A 62 5.22 -1.06 -3.07
C LEU A 62 6.12 -2.04 -2.31
N LEU A 63 7.43 -1.79 -2.36
CA LEU A 63 8.42 -2.46 -1.54
C LEU A 63 8.89 -1.49 -0.45
N CYS A 64 8.80 -1.93 0.80
CA CYS A 64 9.19 -1.17 1.98
C CYS A 64 10.28 -1.89 2.76
N ILE A 65 10.91 -1.16 3.67
CA ILE A 65 11.75 -1.70 4.74
C ILE A 65 11.23 -1.20 6.08
N ASP A 66 11.29 -2.04 7.11
CA ASP A 66 10.93 -1.64 8.48
C ASP A 66 12.15 -1.18 9.30
N TYR A 67 11.93 -0.84 10.57
CA TYR A 67 12.98 -0.32 11.45
C TYR A 67 14.03 -1.37 11.88
N ILE A 68 13.77 -2.67 11.71
CA ILE A 68 14.73 -3.74 11.98
C ILE A 68 15.47 -4.19 10.71
N GLY A 69 15.07 -3.68 9.55
CA GLY A 69 15.68 -3.96 8.25
C GLY A 69 14.99 -5.08 7.47
N ASP A 70 13.82 -5.54 7.91
CA ASP A 70 13.05 -6.55 7.18
C ASP A 70 12.33 -5.89 5.99
N LEU A 71 12.31 -6.62 4.86
CA LEU A 71 11.60 -6.18 3.66
C LEU A 71 10.11 -6.49 3.79
N VAL A 72 9.28 -5.48 3.53
CA VAL A 72 7.83 -5.53 3.65
C VAL A 72 7.20 -5.22 2.29
N ILE A 73 6.41 -6.16 1.79
CA ILE A 73 5.64 -5.98 0.55
C ILE A 73 4.27 -5.41 0.91
N VAL A 74 3.88 -4.30 0.26
CA VAL A 74 2.55 -3.71 0.38
C VAL A 74 1.86 -3.84 -0.97
N GLU A 75 0.87 -4.74 -1.03
CA GLU A 75 0.06 -5.02 -2.22
C GLU A 75 -1.33 -4.40 -2.05
N LEU A 76 -1.78 -3.65 -3.05
CA LEU A 76 -3.01 -2.88 -3.01
C LEU A 76 -4.13 -3.59 -3.78
N LYS A 77 -5.32 -3.65 -3.18
CA LYS A 77 -6.52 -4.22 -3.81
C LYS A 77 -7.76 -3.43 -3.43
N ARG A 78 -8.58 -3.09 -4.42
CA ARG A 78 -9.83 -2.35 -4.24
C ARG A 78 -11.01 -3.22 -3.81
N ASP A 79 -11.04 -4.47 -4.25
CA ASP A 79 -12.17 -5.39 -4.08
C ASP A 79 -11.76 -6.65 -3.27
N LYS A 80 -12.72 -7.50 -2.89
CA LYS A 80 -12.45 -8.72 -2.09
C LYS A 80 -11.36 -9.56 -2.74
N THR A 81 -10.32 -9.84 -1.98
CA THR A 81 -9.19 -10.69 -2.37
C THR A 81 -9.66 -12.13 -2.62
N PRO A 82 -9.67 -12.64 -3.87
CA PRO A 82 -9.80 -14.07 -4.11
C PRO A 82 -8.55 -14.77 -3.57
N ARG A 83 -8.63 -16.08 -3.34
CA ARG A 83 -7.53 -16.95 -2.88
C ARG A 83 -6.21 -16.81 -3.64
N GLU A 84 -6.23 -16.23 -4.85
CA GLU A 84 -5.07 -16.00 -5.72
C GLU A 84 -4.00 -15.10 -5.10
N ILE A 85 -4.36 -14.13 -4.25
CA ILE A 85 -3.39 -13.18 -3.65
C ILE A 85 -2.46 -13.86 -2.65
N THR A 86 -2.91 -14.90 -1.95
CA THR A 86 -2.05 -15.66 -1.03
C THR A 86 -0.90 -16.36 -1.77
N ALA A 87 -1.16 -16.91 -2.97
CA ALA A 87 -0.13 -17.54 -3.78
C ALA A 87 0.87 -16.50 -4.29
N GLN A 88 0.35 -15.36 -4.80
CA GLN A 88 1.17 -14.26 -5.31
C GLN A 88 2.06 -13.64 -4.22
N VAL A 89 1.54 -13.41 -3.00
CA VAL A 89 2.34 -12.92 -1.87
C VAL A 89 3.42 -13.92 -1.46
N LEU A 90 3.13 -15.24 -1.51
CA LEU A 90 4.13 -16.27 -1.24
C LEU A 90 5.22 -16.32 -2.32
N ASP A 91 4.85 -16.14 -3.59
CA ASP A 91 5.80 -16.07 -4.69
C ASP A 91 6.73 -14.86 -4.54
N TYR A 92 6.18 -13.70 -4.17
CA TYR A 92 6.96 -12.49 -3.91
C TYR A 92 7.85 -12.63 -2.68
N ALA A 93 7.34 -13.18 -1.58
CA ALA A 93 8.14 -13.44 -0.39
C ALA A 93 9.31 -14.40 -0.67
N SER A 94 9.09 -15.40 -1.52
CA SER A 94 10.17 -16.31 -1.95
C SER A 94 11.24 -15.58 -2.76
N TRP A 95 10.86 -14.65 -3.63
CA TRP A 95 11.82 -13.87 -4.43
C TRP A 95 12.58 -12.86 -3.58
N VAL A 96 11.88 -12.11 -2.73
CA VAL A 96 12.48 -11.09 -1.85
C VAL A 96 13.51 -11.70 -0.91
N LYS A 97 13.27 -12.92 -0.42
CA LYS A 97 14.22 -13.65 0.44
C LYS A 97 15.59 -13.84 -0.20
N ASP A 98 15.66 -13.94 -1.53
CA ASP A 98 16.88 -14.24 -2.27
C ASP A 98 17.55 -12.96 -2.84
N LEU A 99 17.04 -11.77 -2.52
CA LEU A 99 17.64 -10.50 -2.92
C LEU A 99 18.97 -10.27 -2.20
N SER A 100 20.00 -9.87 -2.96
CA SER A 100 21.23 -9.34 -2.40
C SER A 100 21.06 -7.87 -2.01
N ASN A 101 21.87 -7.40 -1.06
CA ASN A 101 21.87 -5.98 -0.68
C ASN A 101 22.05 -5.05 -1.87
N GLU A 102 22.88 -5.43 -2.86
CA GLU A 102 23.12 -4.67 -4.07
C GLU A 102 21.82 -4.45 -4.86
N ARG A 103 21.02 -5.51 -5.04
CA ARG A 103 19.73 -5.44 -5.75
C ARG A 103 18.65 -4.67 -4.98
N VAL A 104 18.80 -4.52 -3.66
CA VAL A 104 17.88 -3.71 -2.83
C VAL A 104 18.21 -2.21 -2.92
N THR A 105 19.47 -1.87 -3.22
CA THR A 105 19.95 -0.49 -3.24
C THR A 105 20.00 0.18 -4.61
N GLU A 106 19.84 -0.60 -5.70
CA GLU A 106 19.69 -0.10 -7.08
C GLU A 106 18.28 0.38 -7.37
#